data_AF-A0A8W8JCT7-F1
#
_entry.id   AF-A0A8W8JCT7-F1
#
_cell.length_a   1.000
_cell.length_b   1.000
_cell.length_c   1.000
_cell.angle_alpha   90.00
_cell.angle_beta   90.00
_cell.angle_gamma   90.00
#
_symmetry.space_group_name_H-M   'P 1'
#
loop_
_entity.id
_entity.type
_entity.pdbx_description
1 polymer ?
#
loop_
_entity_poly.entity_id
_entity_poly.type
_entity_poly.pdbx_seq_one_letter_code
_entity_poly.pdbx_strand_id
1 'polypeptide(L)'
;MASCCRVFLFIVTLVLEIADLILDWDFYVEVSKTDLIGDKIRYSILGFAIFGTILFLCTIITKFIGICDSDDDDQDEEDGACAVTLSLMSTLLEDLPQIILALIVAFRTKDLISPVQIVKAGYGIGEPIIQLIICVCQYCRMNRNIWDKNTCRMSSKIFEMFLSCVLIICSSILMYDLYSDK
;
A
#
# COMPACT_ATOMS: atom_id res chain seq x y z
N MET A 1 23.94 16.40 3.52
CA MET A 1 22.49 16.74 3.61
C MET A 1 21.58 15.66 3.00
N ALA A 2 21.98 14.98 1.91
CA ALA A 2 21.20 13.91 1.29
C ALA A 2 20.90 12.70 2.21
N SER A 3 21.81 12.35 3.13
CA SER A 3 21.62 11.24 4.08
C SER A 3 20.46 11.48 5.07
N CYS A 4 20.31 12.70 5.60
CA CYS A 4 19.26 13.01 6.59
C CYS A 4 17.84 12.96 5.97
N CYS A 5 17.69 13.45 4.74
CA CYS A 5 16.43 13.37 4.00
C CYS A 5 16.07 11.92 3.66
N ARG A 6 17.05 11.11 3.24
CA ARG A 6 16.86 9.67 2.97
C ARG A 6 16.43 8.91 4.22
N VAL A 7 17.09 9.13 5.36
CA VAL A 7 16.72 8.52 6.64
C VAL A 7 15.34 8.98 7.11
N PHE A 8 15.01 10.27 6.95
CA PHE A 8 13.67 10.77 7.27
C PHE A 8 12.58 10.10 6.44
N LEU A 9 12.76 10.02 5.12
CA LEU A 9 11.81 9.34 4.22
C LEU A 9 11.68 7.85 4.57
N PHE A 10 12.79 7.19 4.91
CA PHE A 10 12.78 5.81 5.38
C PHE A 10 11.94 5.64 6.65
N ILE A 11 12.16 6.48 7.67
CA ILE A 11 11.40 6.45 8.93
C ILE A 11 9.91 6.69 8.65
N VAL A 12 9.57 7.67 7.80
CA VAL A 12 8.17 7.95 7.45
C VAL A 12 7.52 6.76 6.77
N THR A 13 8.17 6.14 5.76
CA THR A 13 7.63 4.93 5.12
C THR A 13 7.47 3.81 6.14
N LEU A 14 8.47 3.57 6.98
CA LEU A 14 8.42 2.52 7.99
C LEU A 14 7.25 2.72 8.97
N VAL A 15 6.97 3.96 9.40
CA VAL A 15 5.83 4.26 10.26
C VAL A 15 4.50 4.01 9.56
N LEU A 16 4.38 4.39 8.28
CA LEU A 16 3.15 4.14 7.50
C LEU A 16 2.88 2.65 7.33
N GLU A 17 3.90 1.88 6.98
CA GLU A 17 3.80 0.43 6.79
C GLU A 17 3.49 -0.31 8.10
N ILE A 18 4.07 0.13 9.23
CA ILE A 18 3.70 -0.40 10.56
C ILE A 18 2.24 -0.08 10.87
N ALA A 19 1.78 1.14 10.56
CA ALA A 19 0.41 1.54 10.83
C ALA A 19 -0.57 0.69 10.01
N ASP A 20 -0.30 0.47 8.72
CA ASP A 20 -1.13 -0.38 7.86
C ASP A 20 -1.15 -1.83 8.36
N LEU A 21 0.02 -2.38 8.72
CA LEU A 21 0.11 -3.71 9.30
C LEU A 21 -0.73 -3.85 10.59
N ILE A 22 -0.69 -2.84 11.47
CA ILE A 22 -1.53 -2.83 12.68
C ILE A 22 -3.02 -2.84 12.31
N LEU A 23 -3.44 -2.05 11.31
CA LEU A 23 -4.83 -2.01 10.84
C LEU A 23 -5.28 -3.35 10.26
N ASP A 24 -4.40 -4.09 9.59
CA ASP A 24 -4.67 -5.41 9.06
C ASP A 24 -4.94 -6.43 10.16
N TRP A 25 -4.09 -6.44 11.18
CA TRP A 25 -4.25 -7.30 12.34
C TRP A 25 -5.49 -6.91 13.16
N ASP A 26 -5.74 -5.63 13.37
CA ASP A 26 -6.93 -5.14 14.06
C ASP A 26 -8.21 -5.52 13.29
N PHE A 27 -8.19 -5.42 11.96
CA PHE A 27 -9.31 -5.83 11.11
C PHE A 27 -9.57 -7.33 11.23
N TYR A 28 -8.52 -8.15 11.22
CA TYR A 28 -8.66 -9.59 11.48
C TYR A 28 -9.25 -9.88 12.86
N VAL A 29 -8.72 -9.24 13.92
CA VAL A 29 -9.20 -9.42 15.29
C VAL A 29 -10.67 -9.06 15.41
N GLU A 30 -11.11 -7.98 14.77
CA GLU A 30 -12.51 -7.58 14.77
C GLU A 30 -13.41 -8.57 14.03
N VAL A 31 -13.02 -8.96 12.82
CA VAL A 31 -13.76 -9.98 12.04
C VAL A 31 -13.79 -11.32 12.77
N SER A 32 -12.76 -11.66 13.53
CA SER A 32 -12.70 -12.93 14.29
C SER A 32 -13.69 -12.99 15.45
N LYS A 33 -14.17 -11.85 15.95
CA LYS A 33 -15.13 -11.75 17.05
C LYS A 33 -16.58 -11.96 16.61
N THR A 34 -16.83 -11.98 15.30
CA THR A 34 -18.18 -12.13 14.74
C THR A 34 -18.31 -13.44 13.96
N ASP A 35 -19.36 -14.20 14.27
CA ASP A 35 -19.69 -15.45 13.57
C ASP A 35 -20.50 -15.20 12.28
N LEU A 36 -20.85 -13.94 11.99
CA LEU A 36 -21.62 -13.56 10.81
C LEU A 36 -20.80 -13.68 9.51
N ILE A 37 -19.47 -13.69 9.64
CA ILE A 37 -18.53 -13.73 8.53
C ILE A 37 -18.04 -15.16 8.38
N GLY A 38 -18.32 -15.77 7.21
CA GLY A 38 -17.95 -17.15 6.96
C GLY A 38 -16.43 -17.39 7.09
N ASP A 39 -16.06 -18.56 7.61
CA ASP A 39 -14.67 -18.95 7.90
C ASP A 39 -13.70 -18.67 6.76
N LYS A 40 -14.13 -18.87 5.52
CA LYS A 40 -13.30 -18.62 4.33
C LYS A 40 -12.82 -17.17 4.24
N ILE A 41 -13.69 -16.20 4.51
CA ILE A 41 -13.33 -14.77 4.48
C ILE A 41 -12.38 -14.46 5.62
N ARG A 42 -12.65 -14.97 6.82
CA ARG A 42 -11.79 -14.80 8.00
C ARG A 42 -10.37 -15.34 7.77
N TYR A 43 -10.24 -16.54 7.22
CA TYR A 43 -8.93 -17.11 6.90
C TYR A 43 -8.23 -16.39 5.75
N SER A 44 -8.98 -15.87 4.77
CA SER A 44 -8.41 -15.01 3.73
C SER A 44 -7.81 -13.73 4.32
N ILE A 45 -8.52 -13.04 5.21
CA ILE A 45 -8.01 -11.83 5.88
C ILE A 45 -6.74 -12.14 6.65
N LEU A 46 -6.72 -13.22 7.43
CA LEU A 46 -5.52 -13.67 8.15
C LEU A 46 -4.36 -13.96 7.19
N GLY A 47 -4.63 -14.65 6.08
CA GLY A 47 -3.62 -14.98 5.08
C GLY A 47 -2.97 -13.74 4.47
N PHE A 48 -3.77 -12.73 4.14
CA PHE A 48 -3.25 -11.46 3.62
C PHE A 48 -2.49 -10.66 4.68
N ALA A 49 -2.94 -10.63 5.94
CA ALA A 49 -2.20 -9.96 7.02
C ALA A 49 -0.83 -10.62 7.30
N ILE A 50 -0.74 -11.96 7.24
CA ILE A 50 0.53 -12.69 7.34
C ILE A 50 1.42 -12.37 6.14
N PHE A 51 0.85 -12.36 4.93
CA PHE A 51 1.60 -12.05 3.71
C PHE A 51 2.14 -10.62 3.74
N GLY A 52 1.32 -9.65 4.17
CA GLY A 52 1.72 -8.27 4.39
C GLY A 52 2.86 -8.13 5.39
N THR A 53 2.80 -8.85 6.51
CA THR A 53 3.91 -8.93 7.47
C THR A 53 5.22 -9.38 6.80
N ILE A 54 5.16 -10.35 5.88
CA ILE A 54 6.34 -10.85 5.16
C ILE A 54 6.87 -9.78 4.19
N LEU A 55 5.99 -9.13 3.43
CA LEU A 55 6.37 -8.04 2.53
C LEU A 55 7.00 -6.88 3.28
N PHE A 56 6.41 -6.45 4.39
CA PHE A 56 6.94 -5.43 5.27
C PHE A 56 8.37 -5.75 5.75
N LEU A 57 8.63 -7.00 6.18
CA LEU A 57 9.97 -7.43 6.57
C LEU A 57 10.96 -7.38 5.40
N CYS A 58 10.55 -7.83 4.21
CA CYS A 58 11.36 -7.71 3.00
C CYS A 58 11.69 -6.25 2.68
N THR A 59 10.71 -5.35 2.78
CA THR A 59 10.90 -3.90 2.58
C THR A 59 11.88 -3.30 3.58
N ILE A 60 11.78 -3.66 4.86
CA ILE A 60 12.76 -3.22 5.87
C ILE A 60 14.16 -3.70 5.52
N ILE A 61 14.31 -4.99 5.20
CA ILE A 61 15.63 -5.57 4.90
C ILE A 61 16.25 -4.87 3.69
N THR A 62 15.51 -4.74 2.59
CA THR A 62 15.99 -4.08 1.37
C THR A 62 16.39 -2.63 1.63
N LYS A 63 15.55 -1.86 2.33
CA LYS A 63 15.86 -0.45 2.64
C LYS A 63 17.01 -0.30 3.64
N PHE A 64 17.15 -1.22 4.59
CA PHE A 64 18.26 -1.21 5.54
C PHE A 64 19.59 -1.51 4.84
N ILE A 65 19.61 -2.48 3.92
CA ILE A 65 20.78 -2.76 3.06
C ILE A 65 21.16 -1.51 2.26
N GLY A 66 20.21 -0.87 1.58
CA GLY A 66 20.48 0.35 0.80
C GLY A 66 20.98 1.54 1.63
N ILE A 67 20.63 1.63 2.92
CA ILE A 67 21.20 2.64 3.84
C ILE A 67 22.63 2.27 4.25
N CYS A 68 22.92 1.00 4.47
CA CYS A 68 24.24 0.52 4.88
C CYS A 68 25.28 0.54 3.75
N ASP A 69 24.84 0.37 2.50
CA ASP A 69 25.70 0.31 1.30
C ASP A 69 26.04 1.70 0.72
N SER A 70 25.88 2.76 1.54
CA SER A 70 25.88 4.17 1.11
C SER A 70 27.25 4.78 0.76
N ASP A 71 28.24 3.95 0.41
CA ASP A 71 29.59 4.41 0.05
C ASP A 71 29.80 4.69 -1.45
N ASP A 72 28.83 4.43 -2.35
CA ASP A 72 28.98 4.79 -3.77
C ASP A 72 27.83 5.69 -4.29
N ASP A 73 28.21 6.84 -4.85
CA ASP A 73 27.38 7.91 -5.43
C ASP A 73 26.58 7.50 -6.70
N ASP A 74 26.51 6.21 -7.04
CA ASP A 74 25.97 5.71 -8.32
C ASP A 74 24.66 4.89 -8.21
N GLN A 75 24.02 4.79 -7.03
CA GLN A 75 22.80 3.97 -6.82
C GLN A 75 21.46 4.62 -7.27
N ASP A 76 21.46 5.63 -8.14
CA ASP A 76 20.22 6.30 -8.58
C ASP A 76 19.32 5.45 -9.50
N GLU A 77 19.76 4.28 -9.97
CA GLU A 77 19.02 3.46 -10.95
C GLU A 77 18.55 2.07 -10.47
N GLU A 78 19.30 1.38 -9.60
CA GLU A 78 18.98 0.00 -9.21
C GLU A 78 18.03 -0.08 -7.99
N ASP A 79 18.24 0.81 -7.02
CA ASP A 79 17.38 0.96 -5.83
C ASP A 79 15.95 1.40 -6.22
N GLY A 80 15.82 2.11 -7.34
CA GLY A 80 14.55 2.56 -7.87
C GLY A 80 13.70 1.46 -8.50
N ALA A 81 14.28 0.36 -8.98
CA ALA A 81 13.52 -0.71 -9.63
C ALA A 81 12.99 -1.73 -8.61
N CYS A 82 13.83 -2.12 -7.65
CA CYS A 82 13.43 -3.04 -6.58
C CYS A 82 12.38 -2.41 -5.66
N ALA A 83 12.59 -1.16 -5.22
CA ALA A 83 11.63 -0.47 -4.37
C ALA A 83 10.27 -0.24 -5.06
N VAL A 84 10.27 0.14 -6.35
CA VAL A 84 9.03 0.26 -7.14
C VAL A 84 8.34 -1.09 -7.30
N THR A 85 9.10 -2.16 -7.53
CA THR A 85 8.51 -3.51 -7.64
C THR A 85 7.90 -3.98 -6.32
N LEU A 86 8.59 -3.76 -5.20
CA LEU A 86 8.07 -4.11 -3.87
C LEU A 86 6.82 -3.30 -3.52
N SER A 87 6.84 -1.98 -3.77
CA SER A 87 5.66 -1.13 -3.59
C SER A 87 4.47 -1.62 -4.41
N LEU A 88 4.69 -1.96 -5.68
CA LEU A 88 3.66 -2.47 -6.57
C LEU A 88 3.12 -3.84 -6.11
N MET A 89 3.99 -4.70 -5.57
CA MET A 89 3.61 -5.99 -5.02
C MET A 89 2.81 -5.86 -3.73
N SER A 90 3.15 -4.96 -2.79
CA SER A 90 2.30 -4.66 -1.63
C SER A 90 0.93 -4.19 -2.09
N THR A 91 0.87 -3.14 -2.91
CA THR A 91 -0.40 -2.59 -3.38
C THR A 91 -1.31 -3.61 -4.06
N LEU A 92 -0.75 -4.53 -4.87
CA LEU A 92 -1.53 -5.52 -5.61
C LEU A 92 -1.88 -6.76 -4.79
N LEU A 93 -0.96 -7.27 -3.96
CA LEU A 93 -1.10 -8.55 -3.28
C LEU A 93 -1.57 -8.41 -1.83
N GLU A 94 -1.47 -7.23 -1.24
CA GLU A 94 -1.82 -6.92 0.15
C GLU A 94 -2.98 -5.93 0.18
N ASP A 95 -2.75 -4.65 -0.13
CA ASP A 95 -3.72 -3.56 0.09
C ASP A 95 -5.04 -3.81 -0.66
N LEU A 96 -4.94 -4.16 -1.94
CA LEU A 96 -6.12 -4.35 -2.80
C LEU A 96 -6.98 -5.53 -2.35
N PRO A 97 -6.45 -6.75 -2.14
CA PRO A 97 -7.22 -7.84 -1.55
C PRO A 97 -7.81 -7.51 -0.18
N GLN A 98 -7.07 -6.80 0.68
CA GLN A 98 -7.54 -6.44 2.01
C GLN A 98 -8.68 -5.42 1.99
N ILE A 99 -8.63 -4.40 1.13
CA ILE A 99 -9.73 -3.45 0.90
C ILE A 99 -10.95 -4.16 0.30
N ILE A 100 -10.75 -5.07 -0.67
CA ILE A 100 -11.85 -5.86 -1.25
C ILE A 100 -12.52 -6.73 -0.18
N LEU A 101 -11.74 -7.37 0.70
CA LEU A 101 -12.27 -8.16 1.81
C LEU A 101 -13.00 -7.27 2.82
N ALA A 102 -12.48 -6.09 3.14
CA ALA A 102 -13.16 -5.11 4.00
C ALA A 102 -14.53 -4.70 3.42
N LEU A 103 -14.60 -4.49 2.11
CA LEU A 103 -15.84 -4.17 1.39
C LEU A 103 -16.83 -5.35 1.36
N ILE A 104 -16.35 -6.58 1.19
CA ILE A 104 -17.20 -7.78 1.32
C ILE A 104 -17.76 -7.92 2.74
N VAL A 105 -16.94 -7.61 3.76
CA VAL A 105 -17.38 -7.64 5.15
C VAL A 105 -18.44 -6.56 5.39
N ALA A 106 -18.18 -5.31 5.01
CA ALA A 106 -19.12 -4.19 5.16
C ALA A 106 -20.50 -4.52 4.55
N PHE A 107 -20.54 -5.00 3.31
CA PHE A 107 -21.79 -5.39 2.65
C PHE A 107 -22.53 -6.55 3.32
N ARG A 108 -21.83 -7.43 4.05
CA ARG A 108 -22.44 -8.57 4.74
C ARG A 108 -22.85 -8.25 6.17
N THR A 109 -22.22 -7.25 6.80
CA THR A 109 -22.43 -6.90 8.20
C THR A 109 -22.82 -5.44 8.33
N LYS A 110 -24.07 -5.13 7.96
CA LYS A 110 -24.64 -3.76 7.97
C LYS A 110 -24.53 -3.04 9.32
N ASP A 111 -24.45 -3.78 10.42
CA ASP A 111 -24.37 -3.20 11.78
C ASP A 111 -22.94 -3.13 12.34
N LEU A 112 -21.95 -3.68 11.64
CA LEU A 112 -20.56 -3.81 12.11
C LEU A 112 -19.71 -2.72 11.46
N ILE A 113 -20.07 -1.47 11.73
CA ILE A 113 -19.24 -0.31 11.38
C ILE A 113 -18.06 -0.31 12.34
N SER A 114 -16.99 -0.94 11.89
CA SER A 114 -15.71 -0.96 12.57
C SER A 114 -15.01 0.40 12.41
N PRO A 115 -14.56 1.04 13.50
CA PRO A 115 -13.61 2.15 13.42
C PRO A 115 -12.35 1.80 12.60
N VAL A 116 -11.93 0.53 12.61
CA VAL A 116 -10.78 0.03 11.84
C VAL A 116 -11.06 0.11 10.34
N GLN A 117 -12.27 -0.25 9.88
CA GLN A 117 -12.63 -0.14 8.47
C GLN A 117 -12.65 1.31 7.97
N ILE A 118 -13.06 2.26 8.82
CA ILE A 118 -13.02 3.70 8.48
C ILE A 118 -11.57 4.17 8.32
N VAL A 119 -10.70 3.83 9.28
CA VAL A 119 -9.28 4.22 9.20
C VAL A 119 -8.62 3.57 7.99
N LYS A 120 -8.93 2.30 7.72
CA LYS A 120 -8.42 1.56 6.55
C LYS A 120 -8.88 2.14 5.22
N ALA A 121 -10.16 2.51 5.11
CA ALA A 121 -10.66 3.23 3.94
C ALA A 121 -9.96 4.59 3.76
N GLY A 122 -9.68 5.29 4.86
CA GLY A 122 -8.89 6.52 4.85
C GLY A 122 -7.47 6.31 4.32
N TYR A 123 -6.77 5.28 4.80
CA TYR A 123 -5.44 4.89 4.31
C TYR A 123 -5.48 4.51 2.83
N GLY A 124 -6.42 3.66 2.43
CA GLY A 124 -6.64 3.23 1.05
C GLY A 124 -7.10 4.34 0.09
N ILE A 125 -7.30 5.58 0.56
CA ILE A 125 -7.46 6.78 -0.26
C ILE A 125 -6.20 7.65 -0.18
N GLY A 126 -5.73 7.94 1.03
CA GLY A 126 -4.65 8.88 1.27
C GLY A 126 -3.32 8.44 0.67
N GLU A 127 -2.95 7.18 0.88
CA GLU A 127 -1.68 6.65 0.38
C GLU A 127 -1.62 6.60 -1.16
N PRO A 128 -2.61 6.02 -1.87
CA PRO A 128 -2.64 6.06 -3.33
C PRO A 128 -2.60 7.47 -3.92
N ILE A 129 -3.17 8.49 -3.25
CA ILE A 129 -3.08 9.89 -3.70
C ILE A 129 -1.63 10.39 -3.62
N ILE A 130 -0.92 10.10 -2.52
CA ILE A 130 0.49 10.47 -2.36
C ILE A 130 1.34 9.76 -3.43
N GLN A 131 1.12 8.47 -3.63
CA GLN A 131 1.79 7.68 -4.68
C GLN A 131 1.54 8.26 -6.07
N LEU A 132 0.29 8.62 -6.40
CA LEU A 132 -0.06 9.28 -7.66
C LEU A 132 0.69 10.59 -7.86
N ILE A 133 0.77 11.44 -6.83
CA ILE A 133 1.52 12.71 -6.90
C ILE A 133 3.00 12.44 -7.20
N ILE A 134 3.62 11.49 -6.50
CA ILE A 134 5.02 11.12 -6.71
C ILE A 134 5.23 10.55 -8.12
N CYS A 135 4.38 9.62 -8.55
CA CYS A 135 4.44 9.02 -9.89
C CYS A 135 4.28 10.05 -10.99
N VAL A 136 3.34 10.99 -10.85
CA VAL A 136 3.16 12.10 -11.81
C VAL A 136 4.39 12.99 -11.84
N CYS A 137 4.92 13.40 -10.69
CA CYS A 137 6.15 14.20 -10.63
C CYS A 137 7.33 13.50 -11.34
N GLN A 138 7.51 12.20 -11.09
CA GLN A 138 8.56 11.43 -11.74
C GLN A 138 8.30 11.24 -13.24
N TYR A 139 7.06 10.99 -13.65
CA TYR A 139 6.67 10.86 -15.05
C TYR A 139 6.92 12.15 -15.83
N CYS A 140 6.54 13.31 -15.26
CA CYS A 140 6.83 14.63 -15.83
C CYS A 140 8.34 14.87 -15.98
N ARG A 141 9.15 14.43 -15.00
CA ARG A 141 10.62 14.52 -15.06
C ARG A 141 11.18 13.63 -16.18
N MET A 142 10.69 12.40 -16.30
CA MET A 142 11.11 11.44 -17.33
C MET A 142 10.73 11.87 -18.74
N ASN A 143 9.51 12.36 -18.95
CA ASN A 143 9.02 12.83 -20.25
C ASN A 143 9.83 14.01 -20.81
N ARG A 144 10.48 14.78 -19.92
CA ARG A 144 11.36 15.90 -20.31
C ARG A 144 12.75 15.44 -20.77
N ASN A 145 13.22 14.28 -20.34
CA ASN A 145 14.50 13.69 -20.74
C ASN A 145 14.27 12.59 -21.79
N ILE A 146 14.11 13.01 -23.05
CA ILE A 146 13.75 12.18 -24.22
C ILE A 146 14.76 11.05 -24.51
N TRP A 147 15.96 11.08 -23.92
CA TRP A 147 17.08 10.20 -24.23
C TRP A 147 17.12 8.86 -23.48
N ASP A 148 16.29 8.65 -22.45
CA ASP A 148 16.34 7.44 -21.63
C ASP A 148 15.01 6.67 -21.69
N LYS A 149 14.76 6.02 -22.83
CA LYS A 149 13.52 5.29 -23.10
C LYS A 149 13.64 3.82 -22.69
N ASN A 150 13.55 3.56 -21.39
CA ASN A 150 13.33 2.21 -20.90
C ASN A 150 11.82 1.91 -20.85
N THR A 151 11.26 1.40 -21.95
CA THR A 151 9.80 1.18 -22.15
C THR A 151 9.13 0.41 -21.01
N CYS A 152 9.84 -0.55 -20.39
CA CYS A 152 9.33 -1.35 -19.28
C CYS A 152 9.05 -0.51 -18.01
N ARG A 153 9.90 0.48 -17.73
CA ARG A 153 9.77 1.37 -16.55
C ARG A 153 8.58 2.32 -16.72
N MET A 154 8.32 2.77 -17.94
CA MET A 154 7.12 3.56 -18.28
C MET A 154 5.83 2.74 -18.09
N SER A 155 5.78 1.52 -18.61
CA SER A 155 4.60 0.65 -18.48
C SER A 155 4.29 0.31 -17.02
N SER A 156 5.32 0.04 -16.20
CA SER A 156 5.13 -0.26 -14.78
C SER A 156 4.52 0.92 -14.02
N LYS A 157 4.97 2.14 -14.29
CA LYS A 157 4.41 3.36 -13.68
C LYS A 157 2.96 3.62 -14.08
N ILE A 158 2.61 3.38 -15.35
CA ILE A 158 1.22 3.51 -15.81
C ILE A 158 0.33 2.49 -15.10
N PHE A 159 0.82 1.25 -14.94
CA PHE A 159 0.10 0.21 -14.23
C PHE A 159 -0.09 0.54 -12.74
N GLU A 160 0.96 1.06 -12.09
CA GLU A 160 0.90 1.54 -10.71
C GLU A 160 -0.14 2.65 -10.54
N MET A 161 -0.13 3.67 -11.41
CA MET A 161 -1.15 4.73 -11.41
C MET A 161 -2.58 4.17 -11.58
N PHE A 162 -2.75 3.17 -12.45
CA PHE A 162 -4.04 2.52 -12.63
C PHE A 162 -4.51 1.79 -11.36
N LEU A 163 -3.62 1.04 -10.71
CA LEU A 163 -3.92 0.35 -9.44
C LEU A 163 -4.25 1.34 -8.32
N SER A 164 -3.50 2.43 -8.19
CA SER A 164 -3.80 3.49 -7.21
C SER A 164 -5.20 4.07 -7.43
N CYS A 165 -5.61 4.29 -8.69
CA CYS A 165 -6.98 4.72 -9.01
C CYS A 165 -8.03 3.69 -8.60
N VAL A 166 -7.80 2.39 -8.87
CA VAL A 166 -8.70 1.31 -8.47
C VAL A 166 -8.85 1.26 -6.95
N LEU A 167 -7.75 1.35 -6.21
CA LEU A 167 -7.76 1.41 -4.75
C LEU A 167 -8.56 2.61 -4.22
N ILE A 168 -8.34 3.80 -4.76
CA ILE A 168 -9.09 5.00 -4.36
C ILE A 168 -10.59 4.77 -4.58
N ILE A 169 -10.99 4.20 -5.71
CA ILE A 169 -12.39 3.91 -6.01
C ILE A 169 -12.96 2.90 -5.01
N CYS A 170 -12.27 1.77 -4.79
CA CYS A 170 -12.71 0.74 -3.85
C CYS A 170 -12.83 1.29 -2.42
N SER A 171 -11.85 2.05 -1.97
CA SER A 171 -11.84 2.68 -0.64
C SER A 171 -12.89 3.76 -0.50
N SER A 172 -13.17 4.53 -1.58
CA SER A 172 -14.25 5.52 -1.59
C SER A 172 -15.63 4.86 -1.52
N ILE A 173 -15.82 3.72 -2.20
CA ILE A 173 -17.06 2.93 -2.12
C ILE A 173 -17.23 2.40 -0.69
N LEU A 174 -16.17 1.82 -0.11
CA LEU A 174 -16.18 1.34 1.28
C LEU A 174 -16.54 2.49 2.24
N MET A 175 -15.91 3.65 2.08
CA MET A 175 -16.18 4.82 2.93
C MET A 175 -17.62 5.33 2.77
N TYR A 176 -18.16 5.32 1.55
CA TYR A 176 -19.55 5.69 1.28
C TYR A 176 -20.54 4.72 1.93
N ASP A 177 -20.30 3.42 1.81
CA ASP A 177 -21.15 2.37 2.41
C ASP A 177 -21.20 2.52 3.94
N LEU A 178 -20.03 2.67 4.58
CA LEU A 178 -19.90 2.89 6.03
C LEU A 178 -20.55 4.19 6.52
N TYR A 179 -20.70 5.20 5.66
CA TYR A 179 -21.33 6.47 6.01
C TYR A 179 -22.83 6.50 5.67
N SER A 180 -23.27 5.75 4.66
CA SER A 180 -24.67 5.69 4.22
C SER A 180 -25.55 4.82 5.12
N ASP A 181 -24.97 3.91 5.89
CA ASP A 181 -25.67 3.09 6.90
C ASP A 181 -25.81 3.79 8.27
N LYS A 182 -25.45 5.09 8.38
CA LYS A 182 -25.76 5.96 9.53
C LYS A 182 -27.00 6.81 9.30
#